data_AF-A0A6V8E5Y1-F1
#
_entry.id   AF-A0A6V8E5Y1-F1
#
_cell.length_a   1.000
_cell.length_b   1.000
_cell.length_c   1.000
_cell.angle_alpha   90.00
_cell.angle_beta   90.00
_cell.angle_gamma   90.00
#
_symmetry.space_group_name_H-M   'P 1'
#
loop_
_entity.id
_entity.type
_entity.pdbx_description
1 polymer ?
#
loop_
_entity_poly.entity_id
_entity_poly.type
_entity_poly.pdbx_seq_one_letter_code
_entity_poly.pdbx_strand_id
1 'polypeptide(L)'
;MKIEAEAFLPTEYGNFRIRVMVDEKGFEHSILSVGLENSNRIPLIRIHSECLTGDAFTSLKCDCGPQLKASMQRIQEEGCGAIMYLRQEGRGIGLHEKIKA
;
A
#
# COMPACT_ATOMS: atom_id res chain seq x y z
N MET A 1 -2.75 -11.36 13.32
CA MET A 1 -3.40 -10.24 12.61
C MET A 1 -4.67 -10.74 11.97
N LYS A 2 -5.78 -10.02 12.14
CA LYS A 2 -7.09 -10.29 11.54
C LYS A 2 -7.43 -9.14 10.60
N ILE A 3 -8.26 -9.40 9.59
CA ILE A 3 -8.88 -8.33 8.80
C ILE A 3 -9.97 -7.69 9.67
N GLU A 4 -9.80 -6.40 9.98
CA GLU A 4 -10.73 -5.62 10.80
C GLU A 4 -11.82 -4.94 9.96
N ALA A 5 -11.48 -4.53 8.74
CA ALA A 5 -12.41 -3.93 7.80
C ALA A 5 -12.05 -4.27 6.35
N GLU A 6 -13.05 -4.27 5.48
CA GLU A 6 -12.89 -4.51 4.04
C GLU A 6 -13.87 -3.64 3.24
N ALA A 7 -13.43 -3.14 2.09
CA ALA A 7 -14.29 -2.42 1.16
C ALA A 7 -13.83 -2.60 -0.29
N PHE A 8 -14.72 -2.24 -1.21
CA PHE A 8 -14.37 -1.98 -2.61
C PHE A 8 -13.82 -0.57 -2.76
N LEU A 9 -12.69 -0.43 -3.44
CA LEU A 9 -11.99 0.84 -3.62
C LEU A 9 -11.71 1.09 -5.10
N PRO A 10 -12.56 1.85 -5.80
CA PRO A 10 -12.25 2.33 -7.14
C PRO A 10 -11.17 3.41 -7.06
N THR A 11 -10.17 3.34 -7.94
CA THR A 11 -9.06 4.30 -8.03
C THR A 11 -8.83 4.68 -9.49
N GLU A 12 -8.03 5.72 -9.74
CA GLU A 12 -7.60 6.08 -11.10
C GLU A 12 -6.79 4.97 -11.80
N TYR A 13 -6.20 4.05 -11.03
CA TYR A 13 -5.39 2.94 -11.57
C TYR A 13 -6.22 1.68 -11.79
N GLY A 14 -7.49 1.67 -11.36
CA GLY A 14 -8.38 0.50 -11.45
C GLY A 14 -9.07 0.19 -10.12
N ASN A 15 -9.82 -0.92 -10.13
CA ASN A 15 -10.64 -1.36 -9.01
C ASN A 15 -9.88 -2.31 -8.08
N PHE A 16 -9.83 -1.98 -6.79
CA PHE A 16 -9.20 -2.81 -5.78
C PHE A 16 -10.21 -3.28 -4.73
N ARG A 17 -9.88 -4.39 -4.06
CA ARG A 17 -10.39 -4.67 -2.73
C ARG A 17 -9.38 -4.18 -1.71
N ILE A 18 -9.81 -3.29 -0.81
CA ILE A 18 -8.99 -2.81 0.30
C ILE A 18 -9.36 -3.54 1.58
N ARG A 19 -8.37 -4.01 2.33
CA ARG A 19 -8.53 -4.63 3.66
C ARG A 19 -7.65 -3.91 4.66
N VAL A 20 -8.14 -3.72 5.88
CA VAL A 20 -7.39 -3.14 6.99
C VAL A 20 -7.04 -4.23 8.00
N MET A 21 -5.81 -4.19 8.50
CA MET A 21 -5.32 -5.03 9.59
C MET A 21 -4.66 -4.15 10.64
N VAL A 22 -4.82 -4.49 11.91
CA VAL A 22 -4.18 -3.77 13.01
C VAL A 22 -3.05 -4.61 13.59
N ASP A 23 -1.88 -4.01 13.77
CA ASP A 23 -0.74 -4.65 14.41
C ASP A 23 -0.81 -4.59 15.94
N GLU A 24 0.13 -5.25 16.62
CA GLU A 24 0.19 -5.30 18.08
C GLU A 24 0.43 -3.91 18.73
N LYS A 25 0.91 -2.94 17.93
CA LYS A 25 1.14 -1.55 18.36
C LYS A 25 -0.05 -0.64 18.05
N GLY A 26 -1.11 -1.17 17.44
CA GLY A 26 -2.31 -0.42 17.06
C GLY A 26 -2.20 0.32 15.72
N PHE A 27 -1.17 0.07 14.91
CA PHE A 27 -1.07 0.66 13.57
C PHE A 27 -1.99 -0.06 12.59
N GLU A 28 -2.81 0.73 11.88
CA GLU A 28 -3.71 0.26 10.83
C GLU A 28 -2.99 0.10 9.50
N HIS A 29 -2.60 -1.11 9.14
CA HIS A 29 -2.02 -1.41 7.83
C HIS A 29 -3.11 -1.73 6.82
N SER A 30 -2.84 -1.46 5.55
CA SER A 30 -3.80 -1.68 4.46
C SER A 30 -3.26 -2.63 3.42
N ILE A 31 -4.14 -3.48 2.87
CA ILE A 31 -3.85 -4.33 1.71
C ILE A 31 -4.76 -3.89 0.57
N LEU A 32 -4.19 -3.49 -0.56
CA LEU A 32 -4.91 -3.29 -1.81
C LEU A 32 -4.69 -4.51 -2.69
N SER A 33 -5.76 -5.18 -3.12
CA SER A 33 -5.65 -6.47 -3.81
C SER A 33 -6.54 -6.58 -5.04
N VAL A 34 -6.08 -7.39 -5.99
CA VAL A 34 -6.79 -7.79 -7.21
C VAL A 34 -6.61 -9.30 -7.39
N GLY A 35 -7.69 -10.03 -7.63
CA GLY A 35 -7.64 -11.43 -8.08
C GLY A 35 -7.07 -12.47 -7.10
N LEU A 36 -6.78 -12.12 -5.84
CA LEU A 36 -6.19 -13.05 -4.86
C LEU A 36 -7.08 -14.27 -4.54
N GLU A 37 -8.37 -14.20 -4.82
CA GLU A 37 -9.31 -15.32 -4.65
C GLU A 37 -9.02 -16.47 -5.64
N ASN A 38 -8.24 -16.24 -6.71
CA ASN A 38 -7.88 -17.25 -7.71
C ASN A 38 -6.63 -18.04 -7.28
N SER A 39 -6.82 -19.25 -6.76
CA SER A 39 -5.75 -20.13 -6.24
C SER A 39 -4.72 -20.63 -7.26
N ASN A 40 -4.96 -20.44 -8.57
CA ASN A 40 -4.16 -21.03 -9.63
C ASN A 40 -3.01 -20.14 -10.13
N ARG A 41 -2.84 -18.94 -9.55
CA ARG A 41 -1.81 -17.97 -9.96
C ARG A 41 -0.96 -17.58 -8.76
N ILE A 42 0.34 -17.45 -8.97
CA ILE A 42 1.25 -16.85 -7.98
C ILE A 42 1.01 -15.34 -8.00
N PRO A 43 0.59 -14.72 -6.88
CA PRO A 43 0.26 -13.30 -6.87
C PRO A 43 1.52 -12.42 -6.91
N LEU A 44 1.46 -11.31 -7.65
CA LEU A 44 2.48 -10.26 -7.58
C LEU A 44 2.30 -9.45 -6.29
N ILE A 45 3.32 -9.44 -5.43
CA ILE A 45 3.25 -8.75 -4.12
C ILE A 45 4.20 -7.56 -4.08
N ARG A 46 3.69 -6.40 -3.67
CA ARG A 46 4.48 -5.21 -3.32
C ARG A 46 4.35 -4.95 -1.82
N ILE A 47 5.47 -4.77 -1.13
CA ILE A 47 5.50 -4.20 0.22
C ILE A 47 5.87 -2.72 0.07
N HIS A 48 5.05 -1.84 0.63
CA HIS A 48 5.25 -0.40 0.55
C HIS A 48 5.16 0.21 1.94
N SER A 49 6.26 0.80 2.41
CA SER A 49 6.25 1.59 3.64
C SER A 49 5.68 2.97 3.35
N GLU A 50 4.77 3.42 4.19
CA GLU A 50 4.14 4.73 4.14
C GLU A 50 5.17 5.85 3.99
N CYS A 51 4.91 6.75 3.05
CA CYS A 51 5.67 7.98 2.86
C CYS A 51 4.71 9.10 2.48
N LEU A 52 4.10 9.77 3.47
CA LEU A 52 3.08 10.80 3.28
C LEU A 52 3.52 11.86 2.26
N THR A 53 4.75 12.34 2.39
CA THR A 53 5.31 13.37 1.50
C THR A 53 5.40 12.91 0.05
N GLY A 54 5.76 11.66 -0.20
CA GLY A 54 5.91 11.13 -1.56
C GLY A 54 4.58 10.67 -2.13
N ASP A 55 3.84 9.89 -1.34
CA ASP A 55 2.62 9.19 -1.74
C ASP A 55 1.44 10.17 -1.92
N ALA A 56 1.27 11.14 -1.01
CA ALA A 56 0.13 12.05 -1.03
C ALA A 56 0.50 13.45 -1.55
N PHE A 57 1.65 14.01 -1.13
CA PHE A 57 2.04 15.39 -1.45
C PHE A 57 2.95 15.49 -2.68
N THR A 58 3.22 14.39 -3.38
CA THR A 58 4.00 14.38 -4.63
C THR A 58 5.40 14.99 -4.50
N SER A 59 6.04 14.82 -3.33
CA SER A 59 7.39 15.30 -3.09
C SER A 59 8.39 14.76 -4.12
N LEU A 60 9.21 15.66 -4.67
CA LEU A 60 10.29 15.32 -5.60
C LEU A 60 11.57 14.85 -4.89
N LYS A 61 11.61 14.87 -3.55
CA LYS A 61 12.78 14.45 -2.76
C LYS A 61 12.92 12.92 -2.63
N CYS A 62 11.89 12.18 -3.00
CA CYS A 62 11.88 10.72 -2.99
C CYS A 62 11.02 10.21 -4.13
N ASP A 63 11.16 8.94 -4.46
CA ASP A 63 10.42 8.26 -5.51
C ASP A 63 9.26 7.38 -4.99
N CYS A 64 8.92 7.47 -3.70
CA CYS A 64 7.86 6.66 -3.08
C CYS A 64 6.50 6.78 -3.81
N GLY A 65 6.07 8.00 -4.13
CA GLY A 65 4.83 8.24 -4.87
C GLY A 65 4.82 7.56 -6.24
N PRO A 66 5.79 7.85 -7.13
CA PRO A 66 5.94 7.14 -8.40
C PRO A 66 6.00 5.61 -8.26
N GLN A 67 6.71 5.09 -7.26
CA GLN A 67 6.78 3.63 -7.02
C GLN A 67 5.42 3.03 -6.61
N LEU A 68 4.64 3.72 -5.77
CA LEU A 68 3.31 3.28 -5.37
C LEU A 68 2.38 3.22 -6.59
N LYS A 69 2.37 4.30 -7.39
CA LYS A 69 1.57 4.38 -8.62
C LYS A 69 1.92 3.26 -9.61
N ALA A 70 3.21 3.06 -9.87
CA ALA A 70 3.69 1.98 -10.74
C ALA A 70 3.27 0.60 -10.22
N SER A 71 3.29 0.39 -8.90
CA SER A 71 2.85 -0.87 -8.29
C SER A 71 1.34 -1.11 -8.46
N MET A 72 0.52 -0.06 -8.29
CA MET A 72 -0.94 -0.14 -8.50
C MET A 72 -1.27 -0.50 -9.95
N GLN A 73 -0.64 0.18 -10.91
CA GLN A 73 -0.79 -0.12 -12.34
C GLN A 73 -0.38 -1.56 -12.64
N ARG A 74 0.80 -1.98 -12.17
CA ARG A 74 1.32 -3.32 -12.47
C ARG A 74 0.46 -4.46 -11.91
N ILE A 75 -0.12 -4.27 -10.73
CA ILE A 75 -1.03 -5.27 -10.13
C ILE A 75 -2.33 -5.38 -10.92
N GLN A 76 -2.84 -4.26 -11.45
CA GLN A 76 -4.02 -4.26 -12.31
C GLN A 76 -3.75 -4.94 -13.64
N GLU A 77 -2.60 -4.67 -14.26
CA GLU A 77 -2.15 -5.35 -15.49
C GLU A 77 -2.00 -6.87 -15.29
N GLU A 78 -1.39 -7.29 -14.17
CA GLU A 78 -1.22 -8.71 -13.86
C GLU A 78 -2.57 -9.38 -13.54
N GLY A 79 -3.49 -8.65 -12.92
CA GLY A 79 -4.82 -9.14 -12.53
C GLY A 79 -4.81 -10.15 -11.36
N CYS A 80 -3.65 -10.44 -10.78
CA CYS A 80 -3.50 -11.21 -9.55
C CYS A 80 -2.32 -10.65 -8.73
N GLY A 81 -2.63 -9.92 -7.66
CA GLY A 81 -1.59 -9.31 -6.84
C GLY A 81 -2.11 -8.46 -5.69
N ALA A 82 -1.18 -7.94 -4.89
CA ALA A 82 -1.48 -7.11 -3.75
C ALA A 82 -0.36 -6.11 -3.39
N ILE A 83 -0.77 -4.97 -2.84
CA ILE A 83 0.12 -4.01 -2.17
C ILE A 83 -0.15 -4.09 -0.67
N MET A 84 0.87 -4.41 0.11
CA MET A 84 0.86 -4.26 1.56
C MET A 84 1.39 -2.86 1.91
N TYR A 85 0.48 -1.95 2.27
CA TYR A 85 0.80 -0.59 2.70
C TYR A 85 0.99 -0.55 4.22
N LEU A 86 2.25 -0.51 4.64
CA LEU A 86 2.66 -0.54 6.04
C LEU A 86 2.79 0.89 6.57
N ARG A 87 2.08 1.18 7.66
CA ARG A 87 2.14 2.47 8.36
C ARG A 87 3.42 2.60 9.18
N GLN A 88 4.53 2.74 8.48
CA GLN A 88 5.90 2.80 9.01
C GLN A 88 6.64 4.01 8.43
N GLU A 89 6.03 5.18 8.57
CA GLU A 89 6.58 6.45 8.08
C GLU A 89 8.03 6.68 8.52
N GLY A 90 8.84 7.22 7.61
CA GLY A 90 10.25 7.51 7.87
C GLY A 90 11.09 6.28 8.22
N ARG A 91 10.73 5.08 7.75
CA ARG A 91 11.36 3.81 8.16
C ARG A 91 11.17 3.52 9.67
N GLY A 92 10.04 3.96 10.21
CA GLY A 92 9.66 3.74 11.60
C GLY A 92 10.04 4.86 12.58
N ILE A 93 10.76 5.91 12.14
CA ILE A 93 11.04 7.08 12.99
C ILE A 93 9.87 8.07 13.06
N GLY A 94 8.87 7.91 12.17
CA GLY A 94 7.70 8.77 12.07
C GLY A 94 7.95 10.04 11.25
N LEU A 95 6.85 10.73 10.93
CA LEU A 95 6.88 11.92 10.08
C LEU A 95 7.69 13.06 10.69
N HIS A 96 7.51 13.30 12.00
CA HIS A 96 8.14 14.43 12.69
C HIS A 96 9.67 14.40 12.57
N GLU A 97 10.30 13.26 12.88
CA GLU A 97 11.76 13.13 12.78
C GLU A 97 12.22 13.12 11.32
N LYS A 98 11.42 12.57 10.39
CA LYS A 98 11.72 12.65 8.95
C LYS A 98 11.76 14.08 8.42
N ILE A 99 10.93 15.00 8.93
CA ILE A 99 10.90 16.40 8.48
C ILE A 99 12.09 17.21 9.03
N LYS A 100 12.65 16.81 10.17
CA LYS A 100 13.86 17.43 10.73
C LYS A 100 15.13 17.05 9.96
N ALA A 101 15.16 15.88 9.34
CA ALA A 101 16.28 15.34 8.58
C ALA A 101 16.38 15.94 7.16
#